data_AF-U1N8E6-F1
#
_entry.id   AF-U1N8E6-F1
#
_cell.length_a   1.000
_cell.length_b   1.000
_cell.length_c   1.000
_cell.angle_alpha   90.00
_cell.angle_beta   90.00
_cell.angle_gamma   90.00
#
_symmetry.space_group_name_H-M   'P 1'
#
loop_
_entity.id
_entity.type
_entity.pdbx_description
1 polymer ?
#
loop_
_entity_poly.entity_id
_entity_poly.type
_entity_poly.pdbx_seq_one_letter_code
_entity_poly.pdbx_strand_id
1 'polypeptide(L)'
;GYLHAPESIVSQAAKLHSHSVSCAVNFVQHAGVEALKNTDQAVSDMRDAFRKRRDMLANLFDAHDVDVPVGDGAFYMMLPVADDDQAWCAGAIEDAHVATVPGSAFGSPGYARLSYAASADRLQEAVSRLDQAGYI
;
A
#
# COMPACT_ATOMS: atom_id res chain seq x y z
N GLY A 1 -8.42 -13.21 -7.13
CA GLY A 1 -8.22 -12.39 -8.34
C GLY A 1 -8.57 -13.20 -9.57
N TYR A 2 -8.46 -12.60 -10.75
CA TYR A 2 -8.68 -13.27 -12.03
C TYR A 2 -7.56 -12.92 -13.03
N LEU A 3 -7.39 -13.75 -14.05
CA LEU A 3 -6.49 -13.49 -15.18
C LEU A 3 -7.35 -13.24 -16.41
N HIS A 4 -7.06 -12.16 -17.15
CA HIS A 4 -7.64 -11.90 -18.46
C HIS A 4 -6.50 -11.86 -19.49
N ALA A 5 -6.52 -12.81 -20.44
CA ALA A 5 -5.47 -13.02 -21.43
C ALA A 5 -6.05 -13.73 -22.66
N PRO A 6 -5.31 -13.80 -23.79
CA PRO A 6 -5.68 -14.63 -24.93
C PRO A 6 -5.97 -16.07 -24.51
N GLU A 7 -6.92 -16.71 -25.21
CA GLU A 7 -7.38 -18.06 -24.91
C GLU A 7 -6.24 -19.08 -24.81
N SER A 8 -5.25 -18.97 -25.69
CA SER A 8 -4.07 -19.84 -25.69
C SER A 8 -3.28 -19.77 -24.37
N ILE A 9 -3.21 -18.59 -23.74
CA ILE A 9 -2.56 -18.38 -22.44
C ILE A 9 -3.45 -18.90 -21.32
N VAL A 10 -4.74 -18.55 -21.33
CA VAL A 10 -5.71 -18.99 -20.30
C VAL A 10 -5.77 -20.52 -20.23
N SER A 11 -5.76 -21.20 -21.38
CA SER A 11 -5.74 -22.67 -21.46
C SER A 11 -4.55 -23.29 -20.73
N GLN A 12 -3.34 -22.74 -20.90
CA GLN A 12 -2.16 -23.25 -20.19
C GLN A 12 -2.16 -22.85 -18.71
N ALA A 13 -2.57 -21.63 -18.37
CA ALA A 13 -2.67 -21.17 -16.99
C ALA A 13 -3.68 -22.01 -16.18
N ALA A 14 -4.79 -22.42 -16.80
CA ALA A 14 -5.81 -23.27 -16.16
C ALA A 14 -5.25 -24.65 -15.77
N LYS A 15 -4.37 -25.24 -16.59
CA LYS A 15 -3.70 -26.52 -16.27
C LYS A 15 -2.81 -26.40 -15.04
N LEU A 16 -2.05 -25.31 -14.93
CA LEU A 16 -1.24 -25.04 -13.73
C LEU A 16 -2.13 -24.84 -12.51
N HIS A 17 -3.17 -24.00 -12.64
CA HIS A 17 -4.10 -23.71 -11.56
C HIS A 17 -4.77 -24.96 -10.98
N SER A 18 -5.25 -25.87 -11.84
CA SER A 18 -5.94 -27.10 -11.40
C SER A 18 -5.04 -28.04 -10.61
N HIS A 19 -3.74 -28.04 -10.86
CA HIS A 19 -2.76 -28.88 -10.16
C HIS A 19 -2.08 -28.17 -8.98
N SER A 20 -2.18 -26.85 -8.85
CA SER A 20 -1.60 -26.09 -7.74
C SER A 20 -2.58 -25.81 -6.61
N VAL A 21 -3.80 -25.39 -6.92
CA VAL A 21 -4.76 -24.88 -5.90
C VAL A 21 -6.21 -25.31 -6.15
N SER A 22 -6.47 -26.10 -7.19
CA SER A 22 -7.80 -26.59 -7.62
C SER A 22 -8.75 -25.48 -8.09
N CYS A 23 -9.20 -24.60 -7.18
CA CYS A 23 -10.09 -23.47 -7.49
C CYS A 23 -10.06 -22.38 -6.41
N ALA A 24 -10.62 -21.22 -6.71
CA ALA A 24 -10.89 -20.19 -5.71
C ALA A 24 -12.00 -20.64 -4.74
N VAL A 25 -11.94 -20.16 -3.49
CA VAL A 25 -12.92 -20.49 -2.44
C VAL A 25 -14.35 -20.16 -2.88
N ASN A 26 -15.25 -21.16 -2.85
CA ASN A 26 -16.58 -21.09 -3.45
C ASN A 26 -17.40 -19.85 -3.02
N PHE A 27 -17.59 -19.66 -1.71
CA PHE A 27 -18.39 -18.52 -1.22
C PHE A 27 -17.76 -17.15 -1.55
N VAL A 28 -16.43 -17.09 -1.72
CA VAL A 28 -15.73 -15.86 -2.15
C VAL A 28 -15.99 -15.57 -3.62
N GLN A 29 -16.17 -16.59 -4.47
CA GLN A 29 -16.58 -16.38 -5.85
C GLN A 29 -17.97 -15.74 -5.93
N HIS A 30 -18.92 -16.20 -5.10
CA HIS A 30 -20.25 -15.58 -4.99
C HIS A 30 -20.18 -14.14 -4.46
N ALA A 31 -19.38 -13.88 -3.42
CA ALA A 31 -19.13 -12.52 -2.93
C ALA A 31 -18.46 -11.63 -4.00
N GLY A 32 -17.60 -12.20 -4.85
CA GLY A 32 -16.98 -11.48 -5.96
C GLY A 32 -18.00 -11.04 -7.02
N VAL A 33 -19.00 -11.87 -7.33
CA VAL A 33 -20.10 -11.47 -8.23
C VAL A 33 -20.91 -10.31 -7.64
N GLU A 34 -21.18 -10.35 -6.34
CA GLU A 34 -21.86 -9.25 -5.64
C GLU A 34 -21.02 -7.96 -5.70
N ALA A 35 -19.73 -8.07 -5.39
CA ALA A 35 -18.81 -6.94 -5.44
C ALA A 35 -18.77 -6.28 -6.83
N LEU A 36 -18.75 -7.08 -7.91
CA LEU A 36 -18.72 -6.57 -9.28
C LEU A 36 -20.01 -5.89 -9.73
N LYS A 37 -21.14 -6.15 -9.08
CA LYS A 37 -22.45 -5.64 -9.51
C LYS A 37 -22.96 -4.48 -8.67
N ASN A 38 -22.61 -4.45 -7.38
CA ASN A 38 -23.36 -3.66 -6.40
C ASN A 38 -22.48 -2.79 -5.48
N THR A 39 -21.18 -2.63 -5.75
CA THR A 39 -20.28 -1.90 -4.83
C THR A 39 -19.65 -0.62 -5.38
N ASP A 40 -20.10 -0.13 -6.54
CA ASP A 40 -19.55 1.09 -7.19
C ASP A 40 -19.49 2.30 -6.24
N GLN A 41 -20.55 2.55 -5.47
CA GLN A 41 -20.57 3.65 -4.50
C GLN A 41 -19.53 3.46 -3.40
N ALA A 42 -19.44 2.26 -2.82
CA ALA A 42 -18.46 1.96 -1.77
C ALA A 42 -17.02 2.10 -2.28
N VAL A 43 -16.76 1.74 -3.54
CA VAL A 43 -15.46 1.93 -4.20
C VAL A 43 -15.16 3.42 -4.38
N SER A 44 -16.13 4.22 -4.84
CA SER A 44 -15.96 5.67 -4.98
C SER A 44 -15.67 6.34 -3.63
N ASP A 45 -16.43 5.99 -2.59
CA ASP A 45 -16.24 6.52 -1.24
C ASP A 45 -14.84 6.18 -0.70
N MET A 46 -14.38 4.94 -0.92
CA MET A 46 -13.06 4.50 -0.49
C MET A 46 -11.93 5.20 -1.27
N ARG A 47 -12.10 5.41 -2.59
CA ARG A 47 -11.15 6.18 -3.40
C ARG A 47 -11.01 7.61 -2.87
N ASP A 48 -12.12 8.26 -2.56
CA ASP A 48 -12.11 9.64 -2.05
C ASP A 48 -11.51 9.70 -0.64
N ALA A 49 -11.75 8.69 0.20
CA ALA A 49 -11.07 8.55 1.49
C ALA A 49 -9.55 8.37 1.35
N PHE A 50 -9.09 7.55 0.40
CA PHE A 50 -7.66 7.39 0.12
C PHE A 50 -7.02 8.66 -0.41
N ARG A 51 -7.70 9.40 -1.29
CA ARG A 51 -7.22 10.70 -1.78
C ARG A 51 -7.01 11.68 -0.61
N LYS A 52 -8.01 11.81 0.28
CA LYS A 52 -7.89 12.66 1.47
C LYS A 52 -6.72 12.26 2.36
N ARG A 53 -6.49 10.96 2.56
CA ARG A 53 -5.37 10.45 3.38
C ARG A 53 -4.02 10.71 2.71
N ARG A 54 -3.92 10.52 1.40
CA ARG A 54 -2.71 10.82 0.60
C ARG A 54 -2.33 12.29 0.72
N ASP A 55 -3.30 13.17 0.48
CA ASP A 55 -3.07 14.62 0.47
C ASP A 55 -2.73 15.13 1.88
N MET A 56 -3.41 14.62 2.91
CA MET A 56 -3.09 14.89 4.31
C MET A 56 -1.66 14.46 4.65
N LEU A 57 -1.24 13.24 4.29
CA LEU A 57 0.12 12.78 4.58
C LEU A 57 1.18 13.58 3.85
N ALA A 58 0.94 13.94 2.58
CA ALA A 58 1.87 14.76 1.82
C ALA A 58 2.09 16.12 2.52
N ASN A 59 1.01 16.77 2.95
CA ASN A 59 1.09 18.03 3.69
C ASN A 59 1.76 17.89 5.07
N LEU A 60 1.57 16.74 5.74
CA LEU A 60 2.22 16.48 7.02
C LEU A 60 3.73 16.33 6.83
N PHE A 61 4.19 15.54 5.87
CA PHE A 61 5.62 15.40 5.58
C PHE A 61 6.26 16.71 5.10
N ASP A 62 5.57 17.48 4.26
CA ASP A 62 6.02 18.81 3.82
C ASP A 62 6.22 19.78 5.01
N ALA A 63 5.38 19.70 6.04
CA ALA A 63 5.54 20.48 7.26
C ALA A 63 6.78 20.11 8.10
N HIS A 64 7.39 18.95 7.84
CA HIS A 64 8.66 18.50 8.40
C HIS A 64 9.81 18.59 7.37
N ASP A 65 9.68 19.40 6.32
CA ASP A 65 10.68 19.57 5.26
C ASP A 65 11.01 18.27 4.49
N VAL A 66 10.10 17.29 4.50
CA VAL A 66 10.24 16.02 3.77
C VAL A 66 9.37 16.02 2.50
N ASP A 67 10.01 16.21 1.35
CA ASP A 67 9.34 16.17 0.05
C ASP A 67 9.05 14.72 -0.38
N VAL A 68 7.76 14.37 -0.45
CA VAL A 68 7.28 13.02 -0.81
C VAL A 68 6.62 13.02 -2.19
N PRO A 69 7.01 12.11 -3.11
CA PRO A 69 6.33 11.96 -4.39
C PRO A 69 4.85 11.58 -4.21
N VAL A 70 3.94 12.40 -4.76
CA VAL A 70 2.50 12.15 -4.74
C VAL A 70 2.07 11.36 -5.97
N GLY A 71 1.74 10.09 -5.79
CA GLY A 71 1.27 9.22 -6.88
C GLY A 71 -0.20 9.43 -7.26
N ASP A 72 -0.54 9.06 -8.50
CA ASP A 72 -1.92 9.13 -9.05
C ASP A 72 -2.85 8.01 -8.56
N GLY A 73 -2.32 6.99 -7.88
CA GLY A 73 -3.11 5.84 -7.45
C GLY A 73 -2.40 4.92 -6.47
N ALA A 74 -3.00 3.74 -6.26
CA ALA A 74 -2.71 2.84 -5.15
C ALA A 74 -2.96 3.51 -3.78
N PHE A 75 -2.40 2.92 -2.72
CA PHE A 75 -2.47 3.47 -1.37
C PHE A 75 -1.10 3.47 -0.66
N TYR A 76 -0.05 3.75 -1.44
CA TYR A 76 1.34 3.78 -0.96
C TYR A 76 2.02 5.11 -1.26
N MET A 77 2.93 5.51 -0.37
CA MET A 77 3.82 6.66 -0.52
C MET A 77 5.26 6.20 -0.33
N MET A 78 6.17 6.69 -1.17
CA MET A 78 7.60 6.40 -1.07
C MET A 78 8.26 7.56 -0.33
N LEU A 79 8.45 7.40 0.97
CA LEU A 79 9.11 8.39 1.84
C LEU A 79 10.62 8.35 1.58
N PRO A 80 11.29 9.45 1.18
CA PRO A 80 12.74 9.47 1.11
C PRO A 80 13.33 9.34 2.53
N VAL A 81 14.36 8.51 2.66
CA VAL A 81 15.03 8.21 3.94
C VAL A 81 16.55 8.13 3.71
N ALA A 82 17.30 7.65 4.69
CA ALA A 82 18.74 7.42 4.54
C ALA A 82 19.06 6.37 3.46
N ASP A 83 20.27 6.43 2.88
CA ASP A 83 20.74 5.47 1.87
C ASP A 83 20.59 4.00 2.32
N ASP A 84 20.85 3.74 3.62
CA ASP A 84 20.55 2.46 4.26
C ASP A 84 19.09 2.44 4.74
N ASP A 85 18.18 2.22 3.78
CA ASP A 85 16.74 2.15 4.03
C ASP A 85 16.33 0.98 4.94
N GLN A 86 17.13 -0.10 4.98
CA GLN A 86 16.87 -1.24 5.86
C GLN A 86 17.13 -0.86 7.32
N ALA A 87 18.27 -0.23 7.59
CA ALA A 87 18.58 0.27 8.93
C ALA A 87 17.56 1.32 9.38
N TRP A 88 17.18 2.25 8.49
CA TRP A 88 16.15 3.24 8.79
C TRP A 88 14.81 2.59 9.15
N CYS A 89 14.31 1.64 8.35
CA CYS A 89 13.05 0.96 8.63
C CYS A 89 13.09 0.12 9.92
N ALA A 90 14.22 -0.54 10.21
CA ALA A 90 14.41 -1.30 11.45
C ALA A 90 14.40 -0.38 12.68
N GLY A 91 15.10 0.76 12.61
CA GLY A 91 15.08 1.76 13.66
C GLY A 91 13.70 2.40 13.84
N ALA A 92 13.01 2.75 12.76
CA ALA A 92 11.68 3.37 12.83
C ALA A 92 10.65 2.48 13.56
N ILE A 93 10.72 1.17 13.41
CA ILE A 93 9.85 0.25 14.16
C ILE A 93 10.31 0.07 15.62
N GLU A 94 11.60 0.11 15.90
CA GLU A 94 12.15 -0.05 17.25
C GLU A 94 11.94 1.20 18.12
N ASP A 95 12.28 2.37 17.58
CA ASP A 95 12.27 3.64 18.31
C ASP A 95 10.90 4.32 18.23
N ALA A 96 10.40 4.53 17.00
CA ALA A 96 9.14 5.24 16.75
C ALA A 96 7.91 4.34 16.79
N HIS A 97 8.08 3.00 16.85
CA HIS A 97 6.99 2.03 16.77
C HIS A 97 6.16 2.20 15.47
N VAL A 98 6.81 2.57 14.37
CA VAL A 98 6.19 2.76 13.05
C VAL A 98 6.79 1.78 12.05
N ALA A 99 5.97 0.82 11.62
CA ALA A 99 6.38 -0.18 10.63
C ALA A 99 6.26 0.39 9.21
N THR A 100 7.37 0.35 8.46
CA THR A 100 7.44 0.66 7.03
C THR A 100 8.15 -0.48 6.29
N VAL A 101 8.21 -0.43 4.95
CA VAL A 101 8.94 -1.45 4.16
C VAL A 101 10.09 -0.80 3.41
N PRO A 102 11.33 -1.33 3.50
CA PRO A 102 12.47 -0.79 2.77
C PRO A 102 12.21 -0.73 1.26
N GLY A 103 12.57 0.39 0.64
CA GLY A 103 12.42 0.64 -0.80
C GLY A 103 13.34 -0.25 -1.65
N SER A 104 14.47 -0.68 -1.09
CA SER A 104 15.39 -1.65 -1.66
C SER A 104 14.71 -2.98 -2.05
N ALA A 105 13.66 -3.39 -1.33
CA ALA A 105 12.83 -4.55 -1.70
C ALA A 105 12.03 -4.37 -3.01
N PHE A 106 11.88 -3.12 -3.47
CA PHE A 106 11.18 -2.73 -4.70
C PHE A 106 12.11 -2.15 -5.76
N GLY A 107 13.43 -2.17 -5.54
CA GLY A 107 14.41 -1.55 -6.44
C GLY A 107 14.48 -0.02 -6.32
N SER A 108 14.10 0.54 -5.18
CA SER A 108 14.19 1.97 -4.87
C SER A 108 14.94 2.22 -3.55
N PRO A 109 16.27 1.97 -3.48
CA PRO A 109 17.07 2.26 -2.29
C PRO A 109 16.97 3.74 -1.89
N GLY A 110 17.08 4.03 -0.59
CA GLY A 110 16.93 5.39 -0.05
C GLY A 110 15.48 5.82 0.13
N TYR A 111 14.53 4.89 0.03
CA TYR A 111 13.10 5.15 0.30
C TYR A 111 12.52 4.13 1.28
N ALA A 112 11.51 4.52 2.03
CA ALA A 112 10.64 3.64 2.79
C ALA A 112 9.22 3.69 2.21
N ARG A 113 8.63 2.53 1.91
CA ARG A 113 7.25 2.43 1.43
C ARG A 113 6.29 2.45 2.63
N LEU A 114 5.49 3.51 2.71
CA LEU A 114 4.43 3.69 3.70
C LEU A 114 3.06 3.35 3.08
N SER A 115 2.23 2.59 3.80
CA SER A 115 0.84 2.33 3.41
C SER A 115 -0.10 3.30 4.12
N TYR A 116 -0.93 4.01 3.38
CA TYR A 116 -1.96 4.89 3.94
C TYR A 116 -3.36 4.27 3.95
N ALA A 117 -3.41 2.93 4.00
CA ALA A 117 -4.60 2.14 4.28
C ALA A 117 -4.87 1.94 5.78
N ALA A 118 -4.79 3.04 6.53
CA ALA A 118 -5.12 3.13 7.95
C ALA A 118 -6.07 4.32 8.21
N SER A 119 -6.52 4.48 9.45
CA SER A 119 -7.30 5.66 9.85
C SER A 119 -6.44 6.92 9.82
N ALA A 120 -7.07 8.09 9.60
CA ALA A 120 -6.36 9.36 9.58
C ALA A 120 -5.62 9.63 10.91
N ASP A 121 -6.21 9.26 12.04
CA ASP A 121 -5.61 9.43 13.37
C ASP A 121 -4.32 8.61 13.52
N ARG A 122 -4.32 7.36 13.03
CA ARG A 122 -3.14 6.50 13.05
C ARG A 122 -2.03 7.03 12.14
N LEU A 123 -2.39 7.62 11.00
CA LEU A 123 -1.43 8.20 10.08
C LEU A 123 -0.79 9.47 10.67
N GLN A 124 -1.59 10.36 11.26
CA GLN A 124 -1.08 11.54 11.96
C GLN A 124 -0.13 11.16 13.11
N GLU A 125 -0.53 10.17 13.90
CA GLU A 125 0.30 9.67 14.98
C GLU A 125 1.59 9.01 14.49
N ALA A 126 1.56 8.29 13.36
CA ALA A 126 2.75 7.71 12.78
C ALA A 126 3.77 8.79 12.39
N VAL A 127 3.32 9.87 11.72
CA VAL A 127 4.21 11.01 11.39
C VAL A 127 4.74 11.65 12.67
N SER A 128 3.88 11.93 13.66
CA SER A 128 4.30 12.52 14.92
C SER A 128 5.32 11.69 15.69
N ARG A 129 5.23 10.36 15.64
CA ARG A 129 6.20 9.46 16.29
C ARG A 129 7.54 9.44 15.56
N LEU A 130 7.52 9.49 14.22
CA LEU A 130 8.75 9.58 13.42
C LEU A 130 9.50 10.88 13.73
N ASP A 131 8.80 12.01 13.78
CA ASP A 131 9.35 13.31 14.15
C ASP A 131 9.95 13.30 15.57
N GLN A 132 9.18 12.83 16.56
CA GLN A 132 9.65 12.75 17.95
C GLN A 132 10.89 11.85 18.14
N ALA A 133 11.04 10.83 17.31
CA ALA A 133 12.19 9.93 17.32
C ALA A 133 13.34 10.39 16.41
N GLY A 134 13.19 11.50 15.68
CA GLY A 134 14.22 12.06 14.81
C GLY A 134 14.43 11.31 13.49
N TYR A 135 13.39 10.67 12.97
CA TYR A 135 13.43 9.92 11.70
C TYR A 135 12.99 10.75 10.48
N ILE A 136 12.29 11.86 10.74
CA ILE A 136 11.89 12.90 9.79
C ILE A 136 12.09 14.26 10.44
#